data_AF-A0A7W1BNS5-F1
#
_entry.id   AF-A0A7W1BNS5-F1
#
_cell.length_a   1.000
_cell.length_b   1.000
_cell.length_c   1.000
_cell.angle_alpha   90.00
_cell.angle_beta   90.00
_cell.angle_gamma   90.00
#
_symmetry.space_group_name_H-M   'P 1'
#
loop_
_entity.id
_entity.type
_entity.pdbx_description
1 polymer ?
#
loop_
_entity_poly.entity_id
_entity_poly.type
_entity_poly.pdbx_seq_one_letter_code
_entity_poly.pdbx_strand_id
1 'polypeptide(L)'
;MAVRVRFAPSPTGSLHLGNALTAVANRRFADERAGVLVLRIDDTDPKRTVEGGEEAILQDLEWLGIGFDEDSVRQSERGELYAMAAERAIASQAAERDPEDAVRLRGGGATLLRADGSATYQLASVVDDLTLGITHVIRGSDHRPNLELQQRMARAIGGELPEVIHHGLVLGTDGKKLSKRHGHASIADLRDEGFPPEAVRAYLDELGLPDHDVHLDLARLRRLATDAIAAMGDEELAAAAQAPLEAVPVLRGARSLVEAREYAKIVVEPDRVDLPSEAQVTLERFAELRTVAPEHLSPDEARAVLRELKAVGGDLRSLRLALTGAAKGPELWAVLAAVPRDEALARARRAVSA
;
A
#
# COMPACT_ATOMS: atom_id res chain seq x y z
N MET A 1 1.70 32.92 2.04
CA MET A 1 2.29 32.20 0.88
C MET A 1 1.40 31.03 0.55
N ALA A 2 1.32 30.62 -0.72
CA ALA A 2 0.64 29.39 -1.09
C ALA A 2 1.37 28.19 -0.45
N VAL A 3 0.63 27.18 0.01
CA VAL A 3 1.20 26.01 0.66
C VAL A 3 2.01 25.20 -0.36
N ARG A 4 3.25 24.89 0.00
CA ARG A 4 4.15 24.02 -0.75
C ARG A 4 4.75 22.99 0.20
N VAL A 5 4.65 21.73 -0.19
CA VAL A 5 5.19 20.58 0.54
C VAL A 5 5.97 19.69 -0.42
N ARG A 6 6.75 18.74 0.10
CA ARG A 6 7.51 17.81 -0.71
C ARG A 6 7.50 16.41 -0.15
N PHE A 7 7.50 15.43 -1.04
CA PHE A 7 7.91 14.08 -0.73
C PHE A 7 9.36 13.89 -1.22
N ALA A 8 10.25 13.49 -0.31
CA ALA A 8 11.69 13.44 -0.57
C ALA A 8 12.29 12.04 -0.30
N PRO A 9 11.97 11.01 -1.10
CA PRO A 9 12.49 9.66 -0.89
C PRO A 9 13.92 9.50 -1.45
N SER A 10 14.71 8.65 -0.80
CA SER A 10 15.94 8.12 -1.38
C SER A 10 15.64 6.89 -2.26
N PRO A 11 16.32 6.72 -3.41
CA PRO A 11 16.06 5.63 -4.36
C PRO A 11 16.63 4.28 -3.88
N THR A 12 16.04 3.72 -2.81
CA THR A 12 16.48 2.47 -2.18
C THR A 12 15.65 1.25 -2.61
N GLY A 13 14.80 1.39 -3.63
CA GLY A 13 13.83 0.39 -4.08
C GLY A 13 12.39 0.79 -3.73
N SER A 14 11.49 -0.18 -3.72
CA SER A 14 10.07 0.02 -3.38
C SER A 14 9.88 0.78 -2.06
N LEU A 15 8.87 1.65 -2.02
CA LEU A 15 8.57 2.48 -0.87
C LEU A 15 8.21 1.61 0.33
N HIS A 16 8.90 1.85 1.46
CA HIS A 16 8.42 1.36 2.75
C HIS A 16 7.06 1.97 3.09
N LEU A 17 6.21 1.23 3.78
CA LEU A 17 4.87 1.69 4.15
C LEU A 17 4.88 3.02 4.95
N GLY A 18 5.89 3.22 5.80
CA GLY A 18 6.08 4.48 6.52
C GLY A 18 6.42 5.67 5.60
N ASN A 19 7.16 5.44 4.51
CA ASN A 19 7.44 6.48 3.51
C ASN A 19 6.20 6.76 2.67
N ALA A 20 5.42 5.72 2.34
CA ALA A 20 4.14 5.87 1.67
C ALA A 20 3.15 6.68 2.51
N LEU A 21 3.12 6.49 3.84
CA LEU A 21 2.36 7.36 4.75
C LEU A 21 2.77 8.83 4.60
N THR A 22 4.07 9.12 4.60
CA THR A 22 4.57 10.47 4.36
C THR A 22 4.09 11.02 3.00
N ALA A 23 4.15 10.23 1.93
CA ALA A 23 3.70 10.66 0.60
C ALA A 23 2.19 10.99 0.58
N VAL A 24 1.35 10.09 1.11
CA VAL A 24 -0.10 10.26 1.20
C VAL A 24 -0.45 11.49 2.06
N ALA A 25 0.19 11.64 3.21
CA ALA A 25 -0.07 12.78 4.10
C ALA A 25 0.35 14.13 3.47
N ASN A 26 1.46 14.18 2.74
CA ASN A 26 1.85 15.40 2.02
C ASN A 26 0.86 15.73 0.89
N ARG A 27 0.42 14.73 0.11
CA ARG A 27 -0.59 14.94 -0.95
C ARG A 27 -1.90 15.48 -0.38
N ARG A 28 -2.42 14.83 0.67
CA ARG A 28 -3.64 15.27 1.36
C ARG A 28 -3.48 16.68 1.94
N PHE A 29 -2.35 16.98 2.58
CA PHE A 29 -2.10 18.30 3.15
C PHE A 29 -2.10 19.42 2.09
N ALA A 30 -1.51 19.14 0.93
CA ALA A 30 -1.54 20.04 -0.22
C ALA A 30 -2.98 20.21 -0.75
N ASP A 31 -3.72 19.12 -0.97
CA ASP A 31 -5.09 19.16 -1.51
C ASP A 31 -6.04 19.96 -0.62
N GLU A 32 -6.02 19.71 0.69
CA GLU A 32 -6.84 20.43 1.67
C GLU A 32 -6.58 21.94 1.72
N ARG A 33 -5.41 22.38 1.24
CA ARG A 33 -4.96 23.78 1.29
C ARG A 33 -4.79 24.40 -0.09
N ALA A 34 -5.24 23.72 -1.15
CA ALA A 34 -5.01 24.12 -2.54
C ALA A 34 -3.52 24.46 -2.80
N GLY A 35 -2.63 23.65 -2.23
CA GLY A 35 -1.19 23.78 -2.30
C GLY A 35 -0.54 22.91 -3.37
N VAL A 36 0.79 22.88 -3.35
CA VAL A 36 1.64 22.14 -4.30
C VAL A 36 2.37 21.03 -3.56
N LEU A 37 2.37 19.82 -4.15
CA LEU A 37 3.26 18.72 -3.80
C LEU A 37 4.37 18.56 -4.84
N VAL A 38 5.61 18.64 -4.37
CA VAL A 38 6.82 18.41 -5.18
C VAL A 38 7.43 17.04 -4.87
N LEU A 39 7.90 16.33 -5.89
CA LEU A 39 8.74 15.14 -5.74
C LEU A 39 10.22 15.53 -5.81
N ARG A 40 11.00 15.20 -4.78
CA ARG A 40 12.46 15.33 -4.80
C ARG A 40 13.13 13.98 -4.56
N ILE A 41 13.97 13.54 -5.47
CA ILE A 41 14.74 12.31 -5.30
C ILE A 41 16.04 12.64 -4.56
N ASP A 42 16.19 12.11 -3.35
CA ASP A 42 17.36 12.30 -2.48
C ASP A 42 18.44 11.24 -2.82
N ASP A 43 19.07 11.36 -3.99
CA ASP A 43 20.01 10.40 -4.63
C ASP A 43 21.50 10.72 -4.43
N THR A 44 21.84 11.55 -3.43
CA THR A 44 23.23 11.99 -3.16
C THR A 44 24.10 10.95 -2.44
N ASP A 45 23.53 9.85 -1.93
CA ASP A 45 24.28 8.75 -1.31
C ASP A 45 24.32 7.52 -2.24
N PRO A 46 25.38 7.35 -3.06
CA PRO A 46 25.47 6.26 -4.02
C PRO A 46 25.53 4.87 -3.36
N LYS A 47 25.80 4.78 -2.04
CA LYS A 47 25.78 3.50 -1.32
C LYS A 47 24.36 3.03 -1.00
N ARG A 48 23.40 3.95 -0.99
CA ARG A 48 21.99 3.68 -0.69
C ARG A 48 21.14 3.61 -1.95
N THR A 49 21.53 4.33 -2.99
CA THR A 49 20.90 4.26 -4.30
C THR A 49 21.05 2.85 -4.89
N VAL A 50 19.93 2.26 -5.32
CA VAL A 50 19.91 0.99 -6.04
C VAL A 50 19.48 1.21 -7.48
N GLU A 51 19.98 0.39 -8.38
CA GLU A 51 19.54 0.36 -9.78
C GLU A 51 18.04 0.07 -9.85
N GLY A 52 17.28 0.84 -10.64
CA GLY A 52 15.82 0.73 -10.69
C GLY A 52 15.09 1.32 -9.47
N GLY A 53 15.81 1.90 -8.52
CA GLY A 53 15.25 2.37 -7.25
C GLY A 53 14.30 3.56 -7.40
N GLU A 54 14.60 4.48 -8.31
CA GLU A 54 13.71 5.61 -8.62
C GLU A 54 12.46 5.15 -9.34
N GLU A 55 12.60 4.26 -10.33
CA GLU A 55 11.50 3.69 -11.10
C GLU A 55 10.53 2.91 -10.20
N ALA A 56 11.06 2.14 -9.24
CA ALA A 56 10.24 1.44 -8.26
C ALA A 56 9.43 2.41 -7.38
N ILE A 57 10.02 3.53 -6.97
CA ILE A 57 9.32 4.59 -6.22
C ILE A 57 8.20 5.19 -7.05
N LEU A 58 8.47 5.53 -8.32
CA LEU A 58 7.47 6.13 -9.22
C LEU A 58 6.31 5.16 -9.47
N GLN A 59 6.60 3.88 -9.70
CA GLN A 59 5.58 2.84 -9.84
C GLN A 59 4.70 2.73 -8.59
N ASP A 60 5.29 2.79 -7.40
CA ASP A 60 4.53 2.71 -6.14
C ASP A 60 3.67 3.95 -5.89
N LEU A 61 4.16 5.14 -6.25
CA LEU A 61 3.42 6.40 -6.15
C LEU A 61 2.25 6.44 -7.13
N GLU A 62 2.47 6.02 -8.38
CA GLU A 62 1.43 5.89 -9.40
C GLU A 62 0.36 4.89 -8.94
N TRP A 63 0.79 3.72 -8.46
CA TRP A 63 -0.12 2.69 -7.95
C TRP A 63 -0.98 3.20 -6.78
N LEU A 64 -0.44 4.04 -5.88
CA LEU A 64 -1.18 4.67 -4.79
C LEU A 64 -2.03 5.88 -5.22
N GLY A 65 -2.02 6.26 -6.51
CA GLY A 65 -2.71 7.43 -7.04
C GLY A 65 -2.17 8.75 -6.46
N ILE A 66 -0.85 8.85 -6.29
CA ILE A 66 -0.19 10.06 -5.76
C ILE A 66 0.43 10.83 -6.92
N GLY A 67 -0.26 11.89 -7.34
CA GLY A 67 0.22 12.84 -8.35
C GLY A 67 1.02 14.00 -7.75
N PHE A 68 1.94 14.53 -8.54
CA PHE A 68 2.77 15.71 -8.24
C PHE A 68 2.40 16.86 -9.16
N ASP A 69 2.58 18.08 -8.67
CA ASP A 69 2.14 19.30 -9.36
C ASP A 69 3.25 19.91 -10.25
N GLU A 70 4.47 19.41 -10.12
CA GLU A 70 5.68 19.88 -10.81
C GLU A 70 6.57 18.69 -11.20
N ASP A 71 7.50 18.92 -12.12
CA ASP A 71 8.50 17.92 -12.50
C ASP A 71 9.36 17.52 -11.29
N SER A 72 9.76 16.24 -11.26
CA SER A 72 10.63 15.76 -10.20
C SER A 72 12.02 16.41 -10.27
N VAL A 73 12.60 16.66 -9.10
CA VAL A 73 13.96 17.21 -8.98
C VAL A 73 14.89 16.18 -8.35
N ARG A 74 16.11 16.05 -8.87
CA ARG A 74 17.12 15.12 -8.33
C ARG A 74 18.21 15.89 -7.61
N GLN A 75 18.63 15.42 -6.45
CA GLN A 75 19.66 16.10 -5.68
C GLN A 75 21.05 16.00 -6.33
N SER A 76 21.34 14.91 -7.03
CA SER A 76 22.59 14.67 -7.77
C SER A 76 22.86 15.73 -8.84
N GLU A 77 21.81 16.31 -9.42
CA GLU A 77 21.87 17.32 -10.48
C GLU A 77 22.10 18.76 -9.95
N ARG A 78 22.21 18.92 -8.62
CA ARG A 78 22.09 20.23 -7.95
C ARG A 78 23.36 20.66 -7.20
N GLY A 79 24.49 20.02 -7.49
CA GLY A 79 25.79 20.26 -6.85
C GLY A 79 26.20 21.73 -6.80
N GLU A 80 26.00 22.47 -7.91
CA GLU A 80 26.34 23.90 -7.99
C GLU A 80 25.53 24.74 -6.99
N LEU A 81 24.25 24.45 -6.80
CA LEU A 81 23.39 25.15 -5.84
C LEU A 81 23.89 24.96 -4.41
N TYR A 82 24.34 23.74 -4.08
CA TYR A 82 24.90 23.44 -2.76
C TYR A 82 26.24 24.12 -2.54
N ALA A 83 27.11 24.14 -3.57
CA ALA A 83 28.38 24.85 -3.52
C ALA A 83 28.18 26.35 -3.27
N MET A 84 27.28 26.98 -4.03
CA MET A 84 26.92 28.39 -3.83
C MET A 84 26.37 28.67 -2.44
N ALA A 85 25.55 27.76 -1.88
CA ALA A 85 25.04 27.91 -0.53
C ALA A 85 26.14 27.83 0.54
N ALA A 86 27.08 26.89 0.39
CA ALA A 86 28.22 26.78 1.28
C ALA A 86 29.12 28.03 1.23
N GLU A 87 29.37 28.59 0.04
CA GLU A 87 30.12 29.83 -0.12
C GLU A 87 29.40 31.03 0.53
N ARG A 88 28.06 31.10 0.47
CA ARG A 88 27.31 32.11 1.24
C ARG A 88 27.53 31.97 2.75
N ALA A 89 27.58 30.74 3.27
CA ALA A 89 27.86 30.51 4.69
C ALA A 89 29.29 30.89 5.09
N ILE A 90 30.27 30.72 4.20
CA ILE A 90 31.64 31.19 4.42
C ILE A 90 31.68 32.73 4.42
N ALA A 91 31.05 33.37 3.43
CA ALA A 91 31.01 34.82 3.30
C ALA A 91 30.33 35.51 4.49
N SER A 92 29.31 34.88 5.09
CA SER A 92 28.64 35.34 6.32
C SER A 92 29.42 35.00 7.60
N GLN A 93 30.60 34.41 7.48
CA GLN A 93 31.42 33.90 8.59
C GLN A 93 30.72 32.84 9.47
N ALA A 94 29.63 32.24 9.00
CA ALA A 94 28.93 31.16 9.70
C ALA A 94 29.58 29.78 9.46
N ALA A 95 30.39 29.66 8.41
CA ALA A 95 31.16 28.48 8.05
C ALA A 95 32.62 28.82 7.75
N GLU A 96 33.47 27.79 7.71
CA GLU A 96 34.87 27.88 7.30
C GLU A 96 35.29 26.62 6.53
N ARG A 97 36.32 26.76 5.71
CA ARG A 97 36.97 25.64 5.04
C ARG A 97 38.08 25.11 5.94
N ASP A 98 38.10 23.80 6.17
CA ASP A 98 39.15 23.15 6.96
C ASP A 98 40.40 22.88 6.09
N PRO A 99 41.52 22.43 6.70
CA PRO A 99 42.74 22.14 5.94
C PRO A 99 42.63 20.99 4.92
N GLU A 100 41.57 20.20 4.98
CA GLU A 100 41.26 19.12 4.03
C GLU A 100 40.22 19.56 2.98
N ASP A 101 40.02 20.87 2.82
CA ASP A 101 39.09 21.51 1.90
C ASP A 101 37.59 21.25 2.17
N ALA A 102 37.22 20.58 3.27
CA ALA A 102 35.82 20.43 3.64
C ALA A 102 35.25 21.73 4.22
N VAL A 103 33.99 22.03 3.92
CA VAL A 103 33.31 23.23 4.46
C VAL A 103 32.49 22.83 5.68
N ARG A 104 32.70 23.50 6.81
CA ARG A 104 32.09 23.18 8.10
C ARG A 104 31.45 24.39 8.77
N LEU A 105 30.37 24.16 9.51
CA LEU A 105 29.77 25.19 10.36
C LEU A 105 30.72 25.57 11.51
N ARG A 106 30.84 26.87 11.78
CA ARG A 106 31.51 27.35 12.98
C ARG A 106 30.71 27.03 14.24
N GLY A 107 31.40 26.82 15.36
CA GLY A 107 30.76 26.54 16.66
C GLY A 107 30.02 25.20 16.70
N GLY A 108 30.49 24.18 15.97
CA GLY A 108 29.86 22.86 15.96
C GLY A 108 30.38 21.87 14.92
N GLY A 109 31.25 22.27 13.99
CA GLY A 109 32.06 21.37 13.14
C GLY A 109 31.29 20.52 12.12
N ALA A 110 29.97 20.63 12.06
CA ALA A 110 29.14 19.86 11.14
C ALA A 110 29.47 20.22 9.69
N THR A 111 29.67 19.18 8.87
CA THR A 111 30.07 19.31 7.47
C THR A 111 28.90 19.76 6.59
N LEU A 112 29.13 20.81 5.83
CA LEU A 112 28.27 21.32 4.77
C LEU A 112 28.64 20.65 3.44
N LEU A 113 29.91 20.79 3.04
CA LEU A 113 30.51 20.12 1.89
C LEU A 113 31.67 19.24 2.35
N ARG A 114 31.79 18.04 1.78
CA ARG A 114 32.95 17.16 1.96
C ARG A 114 34.15 17.70 1.16
N ALA A 115 35.33 17.14 1.42
CA ALA A 115 36.57 17.48 0.72
C ALA A 115 36.48 17.32 -0.81
N ASP A 116 35.69 16.35 -1.27
CA ASP A 116 35.43 16.10 -2.71
C ASP A 116 34.41 17.08 -3.34
N GLY A 117 33.95 18.08 -2.57
CA GLY A 117 32.94 19.06 -2.99
C GLY A 117 31.49 18.57 -2.88
N SER A 118 31.25 17.30 -2.56
CA SER A 118 29.88 16.77 -2.43
C SER A 118 29.17 17.33 -1.19
N ALA A 119 27.89 17.66 -1.35
CA ALA A 119 27.07 18.14 -0.24
C ALA A 119 26.69 17.02 0.72
N THR A 120 26.61 17.34 2.01
CA THR A 120 25.97 16.44 2.98
C THR A 120 24.46 16.44 2.78
N TYR A 121 23.80 15.35 3.16
CA TYR A 121 22.33 15.27 3.19
C TYR A 121 21.71 16.47 3.93
N GLN A 122 22.32 16.90 5.03
CA GLN A 122 21.82 17.99 5.85
C GLN A 122 21.83 19.33 5.08
N LEU A 123 22.92 19.63 4.37
CA LEU A 123 22.99 20.82 3.53
C LEU A 123 22.02 20.73 2.35
N ALA A 124 22.06 19.63 1.60
CA ALA A 124 21.25 19.46 0.39
C ALA A 124 19.76 19.59 0.71
N SER A 125 19.28 18.91 1.76
CA SER A 125 17.89 18.96 2.20
C SER A 125 17.44 20.39 2.52
N VAL A 126 18.26 21.16 3.24
CA VAL A 126 17.95 22.55 3.61
C VAL A 126 17.96 23.47 2.39
N VAL A 127 18.98 23.38 1.54
CA VAL A 127 19.09 24.21 0.32
C VAL A 127 17.90 23.96 -0.60
N ASP A 128 17.51 22.71 -0.78
CA ASP A 128 16.38 22.36 -1.63
C ASP A 128 15.05 22.80 -1.06
N ASP A 129 14.80 22.60 0.24
CA ASP A 129 13.57 23.07 0.86
C ASP A 129 13.43 24.60 0.71
N LEU A 130 14.51 25.37 0.85
CA LEU A 130 14.50 26.82 0.63
C LEU A 130 14.32 27.22 -0.84
N THR A 131 15.07 26.58 -1.75
CA THR A 131 15.07 26.96 -3.18
C THR A 131 13.78 26.55 -3.89
N LEU A 132 13.15 25.46 -3.48
CA LEU A 132 11.84 25.01 -3.98
C LEU A 132 10.67 25.77 -3.33
N GLY A 133 10.96 26.69 -2.39
CA GLY A 133 9.94 27.45 -1.67
C GLY A 133 9.03 26.58 -0.81
N ILE A 134 9.55 25.48 -0.27
CA ILE A 134 8.78 24.61 0.63
C ILE A 134 8.37 25.42 1.85
N THR A 135 7.09 25.29 2.22
CA THR A 135 6.48 25.98 3.36
C THR A 135 6.32 25.07 4.56
N HIS A 136 6.05 23.78 4.32
CA HIS A 136 5.91 22.77 5.36
C HIS A 136 6.69 21.51 4.97
N VAL A 137 7.50 21.01 5.88
CA VAL A 137 8.24 19.76 5.77
C VAL A 137 7.56 18.72 6.64
N ILE A 138 6.82 17.82 5.99
CA ILE A 138 6.11 16.73 6.65
C ILE A 138 6.91 15.44 6.43
N ARG A 139 7.34 14.79 7.51
CA ARG A 139 8.21 13.59 7.47
C ARG A 139 8.12 12.75 8.75
N GLY A 140 8.68 11.54 8.72
CA GLY A 140 8.74 10.65 9.88
C GLY A 140 9.56 11.21 11.05
N SER A 141 9.21 10.79 12.27
CA SER A 141 9.83 11.21 13.53
C SER A 141 11.29 10.81 13.69
N ASP A 142 11.78 9.86 12.87
CA ASP A 142 13.20 9.49 12.80
C ASP A 142 14.09 10.61 12.27
N HIS A 143 13.52 11.63 11.62
CA HIS A 143 14.25 12.84 11.24
C HIS A 143 14.28 13.93 12.32
N ARG A 144 13.59 13.75 13.46
CA ARG A 144 13.54 14.74 14.55
C ARG A 144 14.94 15.14 15.06
N PRO A 145 15.92 14.23 15.23
CA PRO A 145 17.27 14.61 15.64
C PRO A 145 18.00 15.53 14.66
N ASN A 146 17.58 15.59 13.40
CA ASN A 146 18.21 16.46 12.39
C ASN A 146 17.75 17.92 12.49
N LEU A 147 16.63 18.20 13.16
CA LEU A 147 15.95 19.50 13.10
C LEU A 147 16.85 20.67 13.54
N GLU A 148 17.49 20.55 14.72
CA GLU A 148 18.32 21.63 15.26
C GLU A 148 19.50 21.95 14.32
N LEU A 149 20.13 20.90 13.78
CA LEU A 149 21.24 21.06 12.83
C LEU A 149 20.77 21.72 11.54
N GLN A 150 19.63 21.30 10.99
CA GLN A 150 19.05 21.88 9.77
C GLN A 150 18.66 23.36 9.97
N GLN A 151 18.11 23.72 11.14
CA GLN A 151 17.82 25.12 11.48
C GLN A 151 19.09 25.98 11.60
N ARG A 152 20.18 25.43 12.13
CA ARG A 152 21.48 26.11 12.15
C ARG A 152 22.05 26.29 10.74
N MET A 153 21.97 25.26 9.90
CA MET A 153 22.41 25.32 8.50
C MET A 153 21.62 26.34 7.71
N ALA A 154 20.28 26.36 7.84
CA ALA A 154 19.42 27.34 7.18
C ALA A 154 19.85 28.77 7.51
N ARG A 155 20.05 29.07 8.81
CA ARG A 155 20.54 30.38 9.26
C ARG A 155 21.92 30.72 8.70
N ALA A 156 22.83 29.75 8.67
CA ALA A 156 24.19 29.96 8.15
C ALA A 156 24.20 30.38 6.67
N ILE A 157 23.28 29.82 5.86
CA ILE A 157 23.16 30.15 4.42
C ILE A 157 22.21 31.32 4.14
N GLY A 158 21.75 32.01 5.20
CA GLY A 158 20.91 33.21 5.12
C GLY A 158 19.42 32.95 4.94
N GLY A 159 18.92 31.77 5.30
CA GLY A 159 17.51 31.39 5.23
C GLY A 159 16.89 31.01 6.57
N GLU A 160 15.61 30.69 6.53
CA GLU A 160 14.83 30.18 7.66
C GLU A 160 14.13 28.89 7.23
N LEU A 161 14.27 27.83 8.04
CA LEU A 161 13.69 26.54 7.71
C LEU A 161 12.14 26.66 7.70
N PRO A 162 11.44 26.01 6.74
CA PRO A 162 9.98 25.91 6.79
C PRO A 162 9.46 25.29 8.08
N GLU A 163 8.15 25.38 8.28
CA GLU A 163 7.49 24.68 9.38
C GLU A 163 7.73 23.17 9.25
N VAL A 164 8.13 22.50 10.32
CA VAL A 164 8.45 21.06 10.29
C VAL A 164 7.46 20.28 11.12
N ILE A 165 6.75 19.36 10.47
CA ILE A 165 5.78 18.45 11.08
C ILE A 165 6.36 17.05 11.05
N HIS A 166 6.57 16.48 12.24
CA HIS A 166 7.05 15.10 12.39
C HIS A 166 5.89 14.20 12.80
N HIS A 167 5.58 13.18 12.00
CA HIS A 167 4.61 12.15 12.35
C HIS A 167 5.28 10.91 12.93
N GLY A 168 4.55 10.15 13.74
CA GLY A 168 4.97 8.85 14.26
C GLY A 168 5.27 7.83 13.16
N LEU A 169 6.11 6.86 13.49
CA LEU A 169 6.49 5.80 12.57
C LEU A 169 5.41 4.71 12.50
N VAL A 170 5.36 4.01 11.36
CA VAL A 170 4.58 2.76 11.24
C VAL A 170 5.46 1.60 11.70
N LEU A 171 5.02 0.94 12.76
CA LEU A 171 5.67 -0.21 13.37
C LEU A 171 5.04 -1.51 12.87
N GLY A 172 5.81 -2.58 12.88
CA GLY A 172 5.31 -3.94 12.71
C GLY A 172 4.38 -4.36 13.86
N THR A 173 3.73 -5.51 13.68
CA THR A 173 2.85 -6.09 14.70
C THR A 173 3.60 -6.49 15.98
N ASP A 174 4.92 -6.62 15.91
CA ASP A 174 5.81 -6.91 17.05
C ASP A 174 6.32 -5.63 17.76
N GLY A 175 5.90 -4.44 17.30
CA GLY A 175 6.32 -3.15 17.83
C GLY A 175 7.71 -2.69 17.41
N LYS A 176 8.37 -3.40 16.49
CA LYS A 176 9.64 -2.94 15.91
C LYS A 176 9.40 -2.15 14.64
N LYS A 177 10.42 -1.41 14.19
CA LYS A 177 10.39 -0.74 12.88
C LYS A 177 10.10 -1.77 11.79
N LEU A 178 9.16 -1.45 10.90
CA LEU A 178 8.76 -2.31 9.81
C LEU A 178 10.00 -2.69 8.96
N SER A 179 10.07 -3.95 8.53
CA SER A 179 11.23 -4.50 7.84
C SER A 179 10.80 -5.64 6.94
N LYS A 180 11.62 -6.00 5.94
CA LYS A 180 11.33 -7.08 4.98
C LYS A 180 10.95 -8.43 5.65
N ARG A 181 11.35 -8.66 6.90
CA ARG A 181 11.04 -9.91 7.64
C ARG A 181 9.60 -9.98 8.14
N HIS A 182 8.90 -8.86 8.22
CA HIS A 182 7.54 -8.80 8.77
C HIS A 182 6.45 -9.15 7.73
N GLY A 183 6.78 -9.18 6.42
CA GLY A 183 5.77 -9.05 5.36
C GLY A 183 5.14 -7.65 5.38
N HIS A 184 4.38 -7.28 4.34
CA HIS A 184 3.66 -5.99 4.30
C HIS A 184 4.54 -4.74 4.53
N ALA A 185 5.84 -4.82 4.25
CA ALA A 185 6.81 -3.83 4.69
C ALA A 185 7.02 -2.71 3.66
N SER A 186 6.74 -3.02 2.41
CA SER A 186 6.80 -2.13 1.26
C SER A 186 5.49 -2.15 0.47
N ILE A 187 5.33 -1.15 -0.40
CA ILE A 187 4.18 -1.07 -1.31
C ILE A 187 4.20 -2.22 -2.31
N ALA A 188 5.37 -2.64 -2.79
CA ALA A 188 5.50 -3.84 -3.63
C ALA A 188 4.99 -5.10 -2.91
N ASP A 189 5.34 -5.31 -1.63
CA ASP A 189 4.85 -6.49 -0.88
C ASP A 189 3.31 -6.51 -0.81
N LEU A 190 2.69 -5.36 -0.48
CA LEU A 190 1.23 -5.25 -0.39
C LEU A 190 0.55 -5.49 -1.74
N ARG A 191 1.14 -4.98 -2.82
CA ARG A 191 0.67 -5.19 -4.19
C ARG A 191 0.75 -6.66 -4.58
N ASP A 192 1.87 -7.33 -4.29
CA ASP A 192 2.10 -8.75 -4.63
C ASP A 192 1.17 -9.69 -3.83
N GLU A 193 0.81 -9.31 -2.61
CA GLU A 193 -0.19 -10.00 -1.78
C GLU A 193 -1.65 -9.72 -2.22
N GLY A 194 -1.83 -8.83 -3.19
CA GLY A 194 -3.11 -8.51 -3.82
C GLY A 194 -3.97 -7.52 -3.05
N PHE A 195 -3.41 -6.68 -2.18
CA PHE A 195 -4.18 -5.58 -1.61
C PHE A 195 -4.55 -4.58 -2.72
N PRO A 196 -5.82 -4.16 -2.85
CA PRO A 196 -6.19 -3.08 -3.77
C PRO A 196 -5.49 -1.76 -3.41
N PRO A 197 -5.06 -0.95 -4.39
CA PRO A 197 -4.40 0.33 -4.13
C PRO A 197 -5.29 1.28 -3.31
N GLU A 198 -6.60 1.30 -3.57
CA GLU A 198 -7.58 2.13 -2.86
C GLU A 198 -7.64 1.78 -1.38
N ALA A 199 -7.50 0.49 -1.04
CA ALA A 199 -7.51 0.03 0.35
C ALA A 199 -6.25 0.45 1.10
N VAL A 200 -5.08 0.33 0.46
CA VAL A 200 -3.81 0.79 1.05
C VAL A 200 -3.83 2.31 1.19
N ARG A 201 -4.30 3.03 0.17
CA ARG A 201 -4.45 4.49 0.19
C ARG A 201 -5.38 4.94 1.31
N ALA A 202 -6.58 4.35 1.39
CA ALA A 202 -7.55 4.65 2.45
C ALA A 202 -6.99 4.37 3.85
N TYR A 203 -6.24 3.28 4.02
CA TYR A 203 -5.60 2.97 5.29
C TYR A 203 -4.57 4.04 5.69
N LEU A 204 -3.71 4.48 4.76
CA LEU A 204 -2.74 5.54 5.01
C LEU A 204 -3.41 6.90 5.27
N ASP A 205 -4.49 7.21 4.57
CA ASP A 205 -5.30 8.42 4.81
C ASP A 205 -5.99 8.40 6.19
N GLU A 206 -6.43 7.23 6.66
CA GLU A 206 -6.97 7.04 8.01
C GLU A 206 -5.93 7.24 9.11
N LEU A 207 -4.68 6.81 8.87
CA LEU A 207 -3.57 7.07 9.80
C LEU A 207 -3.24 8.56 9.88
N GLY A 208 -3.28 9.28 8.76
CA GLY A 208 -3.03 10.72 8.69
C GLY A 208 -1.62 11.10 9.17
N LEU A 209 -1.54 11.99 10.16
CA LEU A 209 -0.30 12.43 10.79
C LEU A 209 -0.32 12.05 12.27
N PRO A 210 -0.04 10.79 12.62
CA PRO A 210 -0.12 10.37 14.02
C PRO A 210 0.93 11.07 14.88
N ASP A 211 0.56 11.51 16.08
CA ASP A 211 1.50 12.17 17.02
C ASP A 211 2.52 11.19 17.63
N HIS A 212 2.20 9.90 17.62
CA HIS A 212 3.00 8.82 18.18
C HIS A 212 3.12 7.67 17.18
N ASP A 213 4.09 6.79 17.41
CA ASP A 213 4.25 5.60 16.56
C ASP A 213 2.99 4.73 16.62
N VAL A 214 2.61 4.18 15.47
CA VAL A 214 1.40 3.38 15.29
C VAL A 214 1.75 1.99 14.79
N HIS A 215 1.01 0.98 15.25
CA HIS A 215 1.16 -0.38 14.77
C HIS A 215 0.39 -0.58 13.47
N LEU A 216 0.95 -1.36 12.56
CA LEU A 216 0.24 -1.85 11.39
C LEU A 216 -0.97 -2.70 11.79
N ASP A 217 -2.19 -2.20 11.53
CA ASP A 217 -3.42 -2.95 11.72
C ASP A 217 -3.82 -3.67 10.43
N LEU A 218 -3.30 -4.88 10.27
CA LEU A 218 -3.65 -5.76 9.15
C LEU A 218 -5.14 -6.13 9.12
N ALA A 219 -5.83 -6.13 10.27
CA ALA A 219 -7.25 -6.40 10.29
C ALA A 219 -8.04 -5.23 9.69
N ARG A 220 -7.65 -3.99 9.98
CA ARG A 220 -8.22 -2.80 9.33
C ARG A 220 -7.91 -2.78 7.85
N LEU A 221 -6.66 -3.00 7.45
CA LEU A 221 -6.27 -3.02 6.04
C LEU A 221 -7.05 -4.09 5.24
N ARG A 222 -7.23 -5.30 5.78
CA ARG A 222 -8.04 -6.36 5.15
C ARG A 222 -9.52 -6.01 5.04
N ARG A 223 -10.09 -5.28 6.01
CA ARG A 223 -11.46 -4.77 5.92
C ARG A 223 -11.59 -3.76 4.78
N LEU A 224 -10.68 -2.79 4.71
CA LEU A 224 -10.64 -1.82 3.61
C LEU A 224 -10.44 -2.49 2.25
N ALA A 225 -9.64 -3.56 2.18
CA ALA A 225 -9.49 -4.36 0.98
C ALA A 225 -10.79 -5.06 0.57
N THR A 226 -11.53 -5.58 1.55
CA THR A 226 -12.85 -6.19 1.31
C THR A 226 -13.83 -5.14 0.76
N ASP A 227 -13.84 -3.95 1.34
CA ASP A 227 -14.70 -2.84 0.91
C ASP A 227 -14.32 -2.35 -0.50
N ALA A 228 -13.02 -2.21 -0.80
CA ALA A 228 -12.52 -1.86 -2.13
C ALA A 228 -12.90 -2.90 -3.18
N ILE A 229 -12.69 -4.19 -2.88
CA ILE A 229 -13.12 -5.31 -3.73
C ILE A 229 -14.64 -5.30 -3.94
N ALA A 230 -15.43 -4.94 -2.94
CA ALA A 230 -16.88 -4.85 -3.07
C ALA A 230 -17.34 -3.66 -3.94
N ALA A 231 -16.54 -2.58 -4.02
CA ALA A 231 -16.85 -1.39 -4.80
C ALA A 231 -16.46 -1.50 -6.28
N MET A 232 -15.53 -2.38 -6.65
CA MET A 232 -15.10 -2.60 -8.04
C MET A 232 -16.26 -3.01 -8.94
N GLY A 233 -16.23 -2.60 -10.21
CA GLY A 233 -17.15 -3.14 -11.23
C GLY A 233 -16.92 -4.64 -11.46
N ASP A 234 -17.91 -5.36 -11.97
CA ASP A 234 -17.79 -6.81 -12.19
C ASP A 234 -16.66 -7.17 -13.16
N GLU A 235 -16.56 -6.46 -14.30
CA GLU A 235 -15.50 -6.66 -15.30
C GLU A 235 -14.11 -6.33 -14.75
N GLU A 236 -14.01 -5.22 -14.02
CA GLU A 236 -12.78 -4.77 -13.36
C GLU A 236 -12.31 -5.80 -12.33
N LEU A 237 -13.21 -6.27 -11.46
CA LEU A 237 -12.88 -7.23 -10.42
C LEU A 237 -12.46 -8.59 -11.01
N ALA A 238 -13.16 -9.06 -12.05
CA ALA A 238 -12.81 -10.28 -12.75
C ALA A 238 -11.39 -10.18 -13.34
N ALA A 239 -11.08 -9.06 -14.02
CA ALA A 239 -9.76 -8.81 -14.58
C ALA A 239 -8.68 -8.73 -13.49
N ALA A 240 -8.92 -7.97 -12.41
CA ALA A 240 -7.98 -7.80 -11.31
C ALA A 240 -7.68 -9.12 -10.58
N ALA A 241 -8.70 -9.95 -10.36
CA ALA A 241 -8.56 -11.27 -9.77
C ALA A 241 -7.99 -12.31 -10.76
N GLN A 242 -7.93 -12.01 -12.06
CA GLN A 242 -7.60 -12.96 -13.14
C GLN A 242 -8.57 -14.15 -13.15
N ALA A 243 -9.85 -13.85 -13.05
CA ALA A 243 -10.95 -14.81 -12.94
C ALA A 243 -11.97 -14.59 -14.07
N PRO A 244 -12.74 -15.63 -14.46
CA PRO A 244 -13.85 -15.46 -15.39
C PRO A 244 -14.98 -14.63 -14.77
N LEU A 245 -15.77 -13.95 -15.62
CA LEU A 245 -16.82 -13.02 -15.18
C LEU A 245 -17.89 -13.73 -14.34
N GLU A 246 -18.18 -15.00 -14.65
CA GLU A 246 -19.14 -15.84 -13.95
C GLU A 246 -18.71 -16.13 -12.49
N ALA A 247 -17.41 -16.02 -12.18
CA ALA A 247 -16.89 -16.21 -10.84
C ALA A 247 -17.04 -14.97 -9.95
N VAL A 248 -17.42 -13.80 -10.48
CA VAL A 248 -17.52 -12.55 -9.71
C VAL A 248 -18.28 -12.70 -8.38
N PRO A 249 -19.43 -13.40 -8.30
CA PRO A 249 -20.13 -13.57 -7.03
C PRO A 249 -19.23 -14.13 -5.91
N VAL A 250 -18.33 -15.08 -6.24
CA VAL A 250 -17.42 -15.69 -5.26
C VAL A 250 -16.18 -14.84 -4.95
N LEU A 251 -15.82 -13.88 -5.80
CA LEU A 251 -14.72 -12.95 -5.55
C LEU A 251 -15.09 -11.96 -4.43
N ARG A 252 -16.37 -11.59 -4.36
CA ARG A 252 -16.88 -10.62 -3.36
C ARG A 252 -16.71 -11.17 -1.95
N GLY A 253 -16.18 -10.35 -1.05
CA GLY A 253 -15.89 -10.74 0.34
C GLY A 253 -14.48 -11.30 0.56
N ALA A 254 -13.68 -11.46 -0.50
CA ALA A 254 -12.25 -11.73 -0.37
C ALA A 254 -11.52 -10.53 0.27
N ARG A 255 -10.44 -10.81 1.00
CA ARG A 255 -9.65 -9.80 1.71
C ARG A 255 -8.42 -9.33 0.93
N SER A 256 -8.19 -9.92 -0.24
CA SER A 256 -7.22 -9.50 -1.25
C SER A 256 -7.61 -10.08 -2.61
N LEU A 257 -7.06 -9.53 -3.69
CA LEU A 257 -7.23 -10.04 -5.05
C LEU A 257 -6.58 -11.42 -5.25
N VAL A 258 -5.55 -11.75 -4.47
CA VAL A 258 -4.97 -13.10 -4.43
C VAL A 258 -5.97 -14.08 -3.82
N GLU A 259 -6.61 -13.74 -2.69
CA GLU A 259 -7.67 -14.58 -2.10
C GLU A 259 -8.87 -14.71 -3.04
N ALA A 260 -9.25 -13.63 -3.73
CA ALA A 260 -10.31 -13.66 -4.74
C ALA A 260 -9.99 -14.64 -5.88
N ARG A 261 -8.74 -14.64 -6.38
CA ARG A 261 -8.27 -15.60 -7.39
C ARG A 261 -8.37 -17.04 -6.91
N GLU A 262 -7.96 -17.31 -5.67
CA GLU A 262 -8.07 -18.64 -5.08
C GLU A 262 -9.54 -19.08 -4.95
N TYR A 263 -10.45 -18.15 -4.59
CA TYR A 263 -11.89 -18.43 -4.57
C TYR A 263 -12.45 -18.78 -5.95
N ALA A 264 -12.02 -18.07 -6.99
CA ALA A 264 -12.38 -18.41 -8.36
C ALA A 264 -11.90 -19.82 -8.73
N LYS A 265 -10.63 -20.12 -8.46
CA LYS A 265 -10.02 -21.42 -8.78
C LYS A 265 -10.80 -22.60 -8.20
N ILE A 266 -11.13 -22.56 -6.91
CA ILE A 266 -11.87 -23.66 -6.25
C ILE A 266 -13.33 -23.80 -6.73
N VAL A 267 -13.87 -22.79 -7.42
CA VAL A 267 -15.25 -22.81 -7.94
C VAL A 267 -15.27 -23.17 -9.42
N VAL A 268 -14.33 -22.67 -10.21
CA VAL A 268 -14.22 -22.96 -11.65
C VAL A 268 -13.67 -24.37 -11.87
N GLU A 269 -12.65 -24.75 -11.11
CA GLU A 269 -11.95 -26.05 -11.23
C GLU A 269 -11.87 -26.74 -9.85
N PRO A 270 -12.99 -27.23 -9.30
CA PRO A 270 -13.00 -27.84 -7.98
C PRO A 270 -12.29 -29.19 -7.95
N ASP A 271 -11.58 -29.46 -6.85
CA ASP A 271 -11.07 -30.81 -6.57
C ASP A 271 -12.23 -31.78 -6.35
N ARG A 272 -12.09 -33.01 -6.84
CA ARG A 272 -13.07 -34.06 -6.58
C ARG A 272 -12.90 -34.59 -5.15
N VAL A 273 -14.02 -34.74 -4.46
CA VAL A 273 -14.09 -35.35 -3.14
C VAL A 273 -15.07 -36.51 -3.13
N ASP A 274 -14.73 -37.55 -2.38
CA ASP A 274 -15.63 -38.67 -2.08
C ASP A 274 -16.19 -38.44 -0.67
N LEU A 275 -17.50 -38.21 -0.60
CA LEU A 275 -18.21 -37.95 0.65
C LEU A 275 -18.84 -39.24 1.20
N PRO A 276 -18.98 -39.34 2.53
CA PRO A 276 -19.58 -40.52 3.14
C PRO A 276 -21.09 -40.54 2.87
N SER A 277 -21.72 -41.70 3.03
CA SER A 277 -23.12 -41.92 2.63
C SER A 277 -24.13 -41.04 3.38
N GLU A 278 -23.79 -40.53 4.57
CA GLU A 278 -24.64 -39.60 5.32
C GLU A 278 -24.83 -38.26 4.57
N ALA A 279 -23.88 -37.88 3.70
CA ALA A 279 -24.02 -36.68 2.87
C ALA A 279 -25.12 -36.82 1.81
N GLN A 280 -25.50 -38.05 1.45
CA GLN A 280 -26.46 -38.33 0.38
C GLN A 280 -27.81 -37.64 0.60
N VAL A 281 -28.34 -37.69 1.84
CA VAL A 281 -29.63 -37.06 2.19
C VAL A 281 -29.63 -35.56 1.89
N THR A 282 -28.54 -34.87 2.21
CA THR A 282 -28.43 -33.43 1.95
C THR A 282 -28.28 -33.13 0.46
N LEU A 283 -27.49 -33.93 -0.25
CA LEU A 283 -27.21 -33.73 -1.67
C LEU A 283 -28.41 -34.06 -2.57
N GLU A 284 -29.20 -35.07 -2.21
CA GLU A 284 -30.47 -35.40 -2.87
C GLU A 284 -31.48 -34.26 -2.70
N ARG A 285 -31.65 -33.76 -1.46
CA ARG A 285 -32.53 -32.62 -1.21
C ARG A 285 -32.08 -31.36 -1.95
N PHE A 286 -30.77 -31.12 -2.02
CA PHE A 286 -30.21 -30.02 -2.82
C PHE A 286 -30.54 -30.19 -4.30
N ALA A 287 -30.41 -31.41 -4.83
CA ALA A 287 -30.70 -31.71 -6.22
C ALA A 287 -32.18 -31.47 -6.57
N GLU A 288 -33.11 -31.85 -5.68
CA GLU A 288 -34.54 -31.54 -5.84
C GLU A 288 -34.78 -30.03 -5.96
N LEU A 289 -34.22 -29.25 -5.03
CA LEU A 289 -34.37 -27.80 -5.02
C LEU A 289 -33.76 -27.14 -6.25
N ARG A 290 -32.57 -27.58 -6.69
CA ARG A 290 -31.90 -26.98 -7.85
C ARG A 290 -32.51 -27.39 -9.18
N THR A 291 -33.11 -28.57 -9.30
CA THR A 291 -33.69 -29.07 -10.56
C THR A 291 -34.79 -28.15 -11.08
N VAL A 292 -35.61 -27.58 -10.19
CA VAL A 292 -36.71 -26.67 -10.54
C VAL A 292 -36.30 -25.19 -10.56
N ALA A 293 -35.06 -24.88 -10.17
CA ALA A 293 -34.56 -23.51 -10.12
C ALA A 293 -33.95 -23.08 -11.48
N PRO A 294 -33.79 -21.76 -11.71
CA PRO A 294 -33.11 -21.24 -12.89
C PRO A 294 -31.68 -21.78 -13.07
N GLU A 295 -31.16 -21.66 -14.30
CA GLU A 295 -29.79 -22.07 -14.62
C GLU A 295 -28.77 -21.32 -13.76
N HIS A 296 -28.91 -19.99 -13.71
CA HIS A 296 -28.12 -19.10 -12.87
C HIS A 296 -29.02 -18.52 -11.78
N LEU A 297 -28.57 -18.59 -10.53
CA LEU A 297 -29.33 -18.05 -9.40
C LEU A 297 -28.93 -16.60 -9.14
N SER A 298 -29.92 -15.76 -8.88
CA SER A 298 -29.69 -14.49 -8.20
C SER A 298 -29.19 -14.74 -6.75
N PRO A 299 -28.55 -13.74 -6.10
CA PRO A 299 -28.12 -13.86 -4.71
C PRO A 299 -29.24 -14.26 -3.74
N ASP A 300 -30.46 -13.75 -3.95
CA ASP A 300 -31.59 -14.04 -3.08
C ASP A 300 -32.14 -15.45 -3.27
N GLU A 301 -32.17 -15.95 -4.51
CA GLU A 301 -32.53 -17.34 -4.82
C GLU A 301 -31.50 -18.31 -4.25
N ALA A 302 -30.20 -18.03 -4.40
CA ALA A 302 -29.14 -18.83 -3.82
C ALA A 302 -29.25 -18.92 -2.28
N ARG A 303 -29.52 -17.79 -1.62
CA ARG A 303 -29.79 -17.76 -0.17
C ARG A 303 -31.07 -18.48 0.21
N ALA A 304 -32.10 -18.46 -0.63
CA ALA A 304 -33.34 -19.22 -0.40
C ALA A 304 -33.08 -20.74 -0.41
N VAL A 305 -32.33 -21.25 -1.40
CA VAL A 305 -31.94 -22.67 -1.47
C VAL A 305 -31.20 -23.10 -0.20
N LEU A 306 -30.25 -22.31 0.28
CA LEU A 306 -29.51 -22.63 1.51
C LEU A 306 -30.38 -22.58 2.77
N ARG A 307 -31.35 -21.65 2.83
CA ARG A 307 -32.31 -21.59 3.95
C ARG A 307 -33.19 -22.82 3.99
N GLU A 308 -33.71 -23.26 2.85
CA GLU A 308 -34.53 -24.49 2.74
C GLU A 308 -33.75 -25.73 3.18
N LEU A 309 -32.51 -25.88 2.72
CA LEU A 309 -31.64 -26.98 3.16
C LEU A 309 -31.38 -26.95 4.67
N LYS A 310 -31.09 -25.78 5.22
CA LYS A 310 -30.83 -25.63 6.65
C LYS A 310 -32.07 -25.91 7.50
N ALA A 311 -33.27 -25.53 7.02
CA ALA A 311 -34.54 -25.74 7.72
C ALA A 311 -34.85 -27.23 7.96
N VAL A 312 -34.40 -28.10 7.06
CA VAL A 312 -34.56 -29.56 7.18
C VAL A 312 -33.34 -30.26 7.81
N GLY A 313 -32.39 -29.51 8.37
CA GLY A 313 -31.20 -30.05 9.02
C GLY A 313 -30.08 -30.50 8.07
N GLY A 314 -30.06 -30.02 6.82
CA GLY A 314 -29.05 -30.38 5.84
C GLY A 314 -27.63 -29.95 6.22
N ASP A 315 -26.65 -30.79 5.90
CA ASP A 315 -25.22 -30.53 6.14
C ASP A 315 -24.61 -29.66 5.04
N LEU A 316 -24.60 -28.34 5.26
CA LEU A 316 -24.02 -27.38 4.33
C LEU A 316 -22.50 -27.55 4.15
N ARG A 317 -21.81 -28.23 5.08
CA ARG A 317 -20.38 -28.52 4.91
C ARG A 317 -20.16 -29.57 3.83
N SER A 318 -20.96 -30.64 3.82
CA SER A 318 -20.95 -31.65 2.75
C SER A 318 -21.33 -31.04 1.41
N LEU A 319 -22.34 -30.15 1.36
CA LEU A 319 -22.68 -29.44 0.13
C LEU A 319 -21.51 -28.59 -0.39
N ARG A 320 -20.84 -27.84 0.50
CA ARG A 320 -19.65 -27.06 0.11
C ARG A 320 -18.56 -27.96 -0.48
N LEU A 321 -18.23 -29.06 0.21
CA LEU A 321 -17.21 -30.00 -0.25
C LEU A 321 -17.59 -30.57 -1.63
N ALA A 322 -18.84 -30.98 -1.82
CA ALA A 322 -19.31 -31.48 -3.11
C ALA A 322 -19.16 -30.44 -4.24
N LEU A 323 -19.45 -29.16 -3.96
CA LEU A 323 -19.43 -28.11 -4.98
C LEU A 323 -18.05 -27.50 -5.26
N THR A 324 -17.13 -27.53 -4.29
CA THR A 324 -15.85 -26.79 -4.35
C THR A 324 -14.61 -27.65 -4.10
N GLY A 325 -14.77 -28.88 -3.61
CA GLY A 325 -13.66 -29.70 -3.14
C GLY A 325 -13.00 -29.23 -1.84
N ALA A 326 -13.37 -28.04 -1.33
CA ALA A 326 -12.68 -27.37 -0.24
C ALA A 326 -13.57 -27.20 1.00
N ALA A 327 -13.02 -27.42 2.19
CA ALA A 327 -13.75 -27.22 3.46
C ALA A 327 -13.95 -25.73 3.82
N LYS A 328 -13.18 -24.83 3.20
CA LYS A 328 -13.20 -23.38 3.40
C LYS A 328 -13.16 -22.69 2.03
N GLY A 329 -13.60 -21.44 1.97
CA GLY A 329 -13.62 -20.66 0.75
C GLY A 329 -14.70 -19.58 0.80
N PRO A 330 -15.19 -19.12 -0.36
CA PRO A 330 -16.18 -18.05 -0.45
C PRO A 330 -17.51 -18.47 0.19
N GLU A 331 -18.38 -17.52 0.46
CA GLU A 331 -19.72 -17.80 0.98
C GLU A 331 -20.48 -18.81 0.09
N LEU A 332 -21.16 -19.78 0.70
CA LEU A 332 -21.76 -20.89 -0.06
C LEU A 332 -22.88 -20.40 -1.01
N TRP A 333 -23.58 -19.32 -0.66
CA TRP A 333 -24.59 -18.75 -1.54
C TRP A 333 -23.95 -18.15 -2.80
N ALA A 334 -22.74 -17.59 -2.69
CA ALA A 334 -22.00 -17.04 -3.81
C ALA A 334 -21.51 -18.16 -4.74
N VAL A 335 -21.10 -19.30 -4.18
CA VAL A 335 -20.79 -20.51 -4.96
C VAL A 335 -22.00 -20.93 -5.80
N LEU A 336 -23.19 -20.98 -5.19
CA LEU A 336 -24.42 -21.35 -5.91
C LEU A 336 -24.83 -20.34 -6.98
N ALA A 337 -24.53 -19.05 -6.80
CA ALA A 337 -24.79 -18.03 -7.80
C ALA A 337 -23.79 -18.11 -8.97
N ALA A 338 -22.54 -18.47 -8.70
CA ALA A 338 -21.47 -18.58 -9.70
C ALA A 338 -21.49 -19.90 -10.49
N VAL A 339 -22.06 -20.98 -9.95
CA VAL A 339 -22.08 -22.30 -10.60
C VAL A 339 -23.44 -22.54 -11.28
N PRO A 340 -23.47 -22.78 -12.61
CA PRO A 340 -24.70 -23.14 -13.32
C PRO A 340 -25.38 -24.37 -12.73
N ARG A 341 -26.70 -24.45 -12.86
CA ARG A 341 -27.51 -25.53 -12.30
C ARG A 341 -26.98 -26.89 -12.68
N ASP A 342 -26.75 -27.10 -13.97
CA ASP A 342 -26.42 -28.43 -14.46
C ASP A 342 -25.06 -28.90 -13.93
N GLU A 343 -24.10 -27.98 -13.80
CA GLU A 343 -22.79 -28.25 -13.20
C GLU A 343 -22.89 -28.48 -11.69
N ALA A 344 -23.69 -27.68 -10.96
CA ALA A 344 -23.91 -27.88 -9.53
C ALA A 344 -24.55 -29.25 -9.22
N LEU A 345 -25.51 -29.69 -10.04
CA LEU A 345 -26.12 -31.01 -9.96
C LEU A 345 -25.13 -32.13 -10.29
N ALA A 346 -24.29 -31.93 -11.32
CA ALA A 346 -23.26 -32.90 -11.69
C ALA A 346 -22.23 -33.10 -10.55
N ARG A 347 -21.77 -32.00 -9.94
CA ARG A 347 -20.87 -32.02 -8.79
C ARG A 347 -21.48 -32.75 -7.59
N ALA A 348 -22.71 -32.43 -7.23
CA ALA A 348 -23.42 -33.09 -6.13
C ALA A 348 -23.57 -34.61 -6.35
N ARG A 349 -23.91 -35.05 -7.57
CA ARG A 349 -24.04 -36.48 -7.91
C ARG A 349 -22.70 -37.23 -7.86
N ARG A 350 -21.62 -36.59 -8.32
CA ARG A 350 -20.28 -37.21 -8.38
C ARG A 350 -19.61 -37.35 -7.01
N ALA A 351 -20.05 -36.56 -6.03
CA ALA A 351 -19.46 -36.50 -4.70
C ALA A 351 -19.92 -37.63 -3.76
N VAL A 352 -21.04 -38.29 -4.05
CA VAL A 352 -21.49 -39.47 -3.31
C VAL A 352 -20.94 -40.71 -4.02
N SER A 353 -20.13 -41.50 -3.31
CA SER A 353 -19.70 -42.81 -3.80
C SER A 353 -20.92 -43.71 -4.04
N ALA A 354 -20.96 -44.37 -5.20
CA ALA A 354 -22.01 -45.34 -5.55
C ALA A 354 -22.04 -46.54 -4.59
#